data_AF-A0A381ZNQ8-F1
#
_entry.id   AF-A0A381ZNQ8-F1
#
_cell.length_a   1.000
_cell.length_b   1.000
_cell.length_c   1.000
_cell.angle_alpha   90.00
_cell.angle_beta   90.00
_cell.angle_gamma   90.00
#
_symmetry.space_group_name_H-M   'P 1'
#
loop_
_entity.id
_entity.type
_entity.pdbx_description
1 polymer ?
#
loop_
_entity_poly.entity_id
_entity_poly.type
_entity_poly.pdbx_seq_one_letter_code
_entity_poly.pdbx_strand_id
1 'polypeptide(L)'
;MGGFPPPPEHQVTIENWRSAPFSSWAFRNIRQLLPTAPIYRGDGSTAVLGRSPRALGEVQFEDTQGQETSIGDFLLDTHTDGFIVLHRGTVVFERYENGLLPHTPHILFSVSKSLTAILAGILADKGLLDPGSTIAHYIPEVADSAYSGATVRHLLDMTVGVLFDEDYENET
;
A
#
# COMPACT_ATOMS: atom_id res chain seq x y z
N MET A 1 0.70 0.55 23.86
CA MET A 1 -0.61 0.56 24.54
C MET A 1 -0.46 -0.05 25.93
N GLY A 2 -0.70 0.70 26.99
CA GLY A 2 -0.76 0.19 28.36
C GLY A 2 -2.09 0.61 29.01
N GLY A 3 -2.71 -0.28 29.78
CA GLY A 3 -4.00 -0.04 30.45
C GLY A 3 -5.23 -0.45 29.61
N PHE A 4 -6.39 -0.58 30.29
CA PHE A 4 -7.69 -0.81 29.66
C PHE A 4 -8.79 0.05 30.34
N PRO A 5 -9.41 1.00 29.61
CA PRO A 5 -9.01 1.45 28.27
C PRO A 5 -7.63 2.13 28.29
N PRO A 6 -6.91 2.18 27.15
CA PRO A 6 -5.69 2.99 27.04
C PRO A 6 -5.99 4.45 27.42
N PRO A 7 -5.07 5.14 28.11
CA PRO A 7 -5.26 6.56 28.42
C PRO A 7 -5.27 7.39 27.13
N PRO A 8 -5.93 8.57 27.10
CA PRO A 8 -6.16 9.35 25.88
C PRO A 8 -4.93 9.57 25.00
N GLU A 9 -3.77 9.84 25.60
CA GLU A 9 -2.48 10.05 24.92
C GLU A 9 -1.95 8.81 24.18
N HIS A 10 -2.48 7.63 24.47
CA HIS A 10 -2.12 6.36 23.84
C HIS A 10 -3.23 5.83 22.92
N GLN A 11 -4.31 6.59 22.72
CA GLN A 11 -5.41 6.19 21.85
C GLN A 11 -5.09 6.53 20.38
N VAL A 12 -5.48 5.62 19.49
CA VAL A 12 -5.40 5.83 18.04
C VAL A 12 -6.74 6.41 17.58
N THR A 13 -6.71 7.55 16.91
CA THR A 13 -7.88 8.30 16.47
C THR A 13 -7.81 8.59 14.96
N ILE A 14 -8.88 9.14 14.39
CA ILE A 14 -8.93 9.50 12.96
C ILE A 14 -7.95 10.63 12.62
N GLU A 15 -7.57 11.43 13.61
CA GLU A 15 -6.66 12.57 13.46
C GLU A 15 -5.18 12.16 13.57
N ASN A 16 -4.86 11.09 14.31
CA ASN A 16 -3.46 10.75 14.61
C ASN A 16 -2.95 9.44 13.98
N TRP A 17 -3.82 8.64 13.34
CA TRP A 17 -3.49 7.28 12.91
C TRP A 17 -2.36 7.17 11.89
N ARG A 18 -2.00 8.27 11.21
CA ARG A 18 -0.89 8.30 10.24
C ARG A 18 0.45 8.61 10.89
N SER A 19 0.45 9.19 12.07
CA SER A 19 1.67 9.69 12.73
C SER A 19 2.25 8.64 13.66
N ALA A 20 3.58 8.66 13.81
CA ALA A 20 4.24 7.86 14.84
C ALA A 20 3.86 8.38 16.24
N PRO A 21 3.69 7.50 17.25
CA PRO A 21 3.81 6.03 17.18
C PRO A 21 2.49 5.31 16.81
N PHE A 22 1.39 6.03 16.59
CA PHE A 22 0.05 5.47 16.38
C PHE A 22 -0.06 4.63 15.09
N SER A 23 0.67 5.03 14.05
CA SER A 23 0.73 4.37 12.74
C SER A 23 1.07 2.89 12.81
N SER A 24 1.99 2.49 13.70
CA SER A 24 2.38 1.08 13.87
C SER A 24 1.16 0.20 14.14
N TRP A 25 0.25 0.63 15.03
CA TRP A 25 -0.99 -0.10 15.26
C TRP A 25 -2.03 0.15 14.17
N ALA A 26 -2.19 1.40 13.74
CA ALA A 26 -3.26 1.78 12.80
C ALA A 26 -3.16 1.05 11.46
N PHE A 27 -1.97 0.92 10.90
CA PHE A 27 -1.76 0.44 9.54
C PHE A 27 -2.19 -1.01 9.32
N ARG A 28 -2.21 -1.83 10.39
CA ARG A 28 -2.76 -3.19 10.38
C ARG A 28 -4.20 -3.29 10.93
N ASN A 29 -4.81 -2.18 11.35
CA ASN A 29 -6.12 -2.11 11.99
C ASN A 29 -7.07 -1.07 11.37
N ILE A 30 -6.82 -0.59 10.15
CA ILE A 30 -7.60 0.48 9.49
C ILE A 30 -9.12 0.25 9.53
N ARG A 31 -9.57 -1.00 9.43
CA ARG A 31 -11.01 -1.36 9.48
C ARG A 31 -11.68 -1.00 10.81
N GLN A 32 -10.92 -0.79 11.88
CA GLN A 32 -11.39 -0.34 13.18
C GLN A 32 -11.47 1.19 13.29
N LEU A 33 -10.88 1.93 12.34
CA LEU A 33 -10.74 3.39 12.37
C LEU A 33 -11.56 4.08 11.27
N LEU A 34 -11.55 3.54 10.05
CA LEU A 34 -12.13 4.14 8.87
C LEU A 34 -13.22 3.25 8.26
N PRO A 35 -14.22 3.82 7.58
CA PRO A 35 -15.14 3.05 6.75
C PRO A 35 -14.38 2.25 5.68
N THR A 36 -14.65 0.95 5.58
CA THR A 36 -14.00 0.07 4.60
C THR A 36 -15.01 -0.82 3.89
N ALA A 37 -14.72 -1.14 2.63
CA ALA A 37 -15.43 -2.16 1.87
C ALA A 37 -14.55 -3.42 1.77
N PRO A 38 -15.07 -4.62 2.14
CA PRO A 38 -14.30 -5.85 2.01
C PRO A 38 -14.17 -6.25 0.53
N ILE A 39 -12.94 -6.47 0.07
CA ILE A 39 -12.69 -7.15 -1.20
C ILE A 39 -12.65 -8.66 -0.91
N TYR A 40 -13.74 -9.35 -1.24
CA TYR A 40 -13.84 -10.79 -1.00
C TYR A 40 -12.92 -11.56 -1.94
N ARG A 41 -12.17 -12.52 -1.40
CA ARG A 41 -11.27 -13.40 -2.18
C ARG A 41 -12.01 -14.43 -3.05
N GLY A 42 -13.35 -14.52 -2.96
CA GLY A 42 -14.16 -15.55 -3.61
C GLY A 42 -14.14 -16.89 -2.87
N ASP A 43 -14.98 -17.84 -3.26
CA ASP A 43 -15.07 -19.19 -2.65
C ASP A 43 -14.09 -20.22 -3.24
N GLY A 44 -13.33 -19.81 -4.26
CA GLY A 44 -12.40 -20.67 -4.98
C GLY A 44 -11.22 -21.16 -4.15
N SER A 45 -10.51 -22.17 -4.67
CA SER A 45 -9.28 -22.69 -4.06
C SER A 45 -8.19 -21.61 -4.03
N THR A 46 -7.47 -21.53 -2.92
CA THR A 46 -6.27 -20.69 -2.82
C THR A 46 -5.07 -21.40 -3.42
N ALA A 47 -4.19 -20.64 -4.07
CA ALA A 47 -2.88 -21.16 -4.46
C ALA A 47 -1.97 -21.24 -3.23
N VAL A 48 -1.48 -22.44 -2.92
CA VAL A 48 -0.49 -22.62 -1.85
C VAL A 48 0.89 -22.29 -2.41
N LEU A 49 1.58 -21.33 -1.80
CA LEU A 49 2.95 -21.00 -2.16
C LEU A 49 3.91 -22.02 -1.54
N GLY A 50 4.78 -22.61 -2.36
CA GLY A 50 5.87 -23.46 -1.86
C GLY A 50 6.83 -22.68 -0.97
N ARG A 51 7.52 -23.36 -0.05
CA ARG A 51 8.47 -22.75 0.89
C ARG A 51 9.84 -23.40 0.76
N SER A 52 10.89 -22.60 0.60
CA SER A 52 12.29 -23.02 0.57
C SER A 52 13.16 -21.98 1.28
N PRO A 53 13.09 -21.92 2.63
CA PRO A 53 13.72 -20.86 3.40
C PRO A 53 15.22 -20.73 3.17
N ARG A 54 15.69 -19.49 3.11
CA ARG A 54 17.10 -19.08 3.03
C ARG A 54 17.37 -18.10 4.16
N ALA A 55 18.61 -18.08 4.64
CA ALA A 55 19.07 -17.13 5.67
C ALA A 55 19.27 -15.72 5.09
N LEU A 56 18.25 -15.15 4.42
CA LEU A 56 18.37 -13.81 3.82
C LEU A 56 18.50 -12.73 4.89
N GLY A 57 17.98 -12.93 6.10
CA GLY A 57 18.14 -11.99 7.20
C GLY A 57 19.60 -11.73 7.58
N GLU A 58 20.51 -12.67 7.31
CA GLU A 58 21.95 -12.54 7.64
C GLU A 58 22.76 -11.90 6.50
N VAL A 59 22.15 -11.67 5.34
CA VAL A 59 22.83 -11.07 4.18
C VAL A 59 23.23 -9.65 4.52
N GLN A 60 24.54 -9.41 4.46
CA GLN A 60 25.14 -8.11 4.73
C GLN A 60 25.11 -7.24 3.48
N PHE A 61 24.88 -5.95 3.67
CA PHE A 61 24.97 -4.93 2.64
C PHE A 61 25.33 -3.57 3.26
N GLU A 62 25.75 -2.64 2.41
CA GLU A 62 25.98 -1.25 2.79
C GLU A 62 24.67 -0.47 2.59
N ASP A 63 24.17 0.18 3.63
CA ASP A 63 22.96 0.99 3.57
C ASP A 63 23.18 2.31 2.80
N THR A 64 22.13 3.13 2.67
CA THR A 64 22.22 4.41 1.97
C THR A 64 23.12 5.45 2.67
N GLN A 65 23.56 5.18 3.91
CA GLN A 65 24.44 6.02 4.71
C GLN A 65 25.87 5.49 4.76
N GLY A 66 26.18 4.40 4.04
CA GLY A 66 27.50 3.80 4.04
C GLY A 66 27.78 2.89 5.25
N GLN A 67 26.77 2.52 6.02
CA GLN A 67 26.91 1.64 7.18
C GLN A 67 26.71 0.18 6.77
N GLU A 68 27.56 -0.71 7.26
CA GLU A 68 27.32 -2.15 7.14
C GLU A 68 26.13 -2.56 8.01
N THR A 69 25.16 -3.27 7.41
CA THR A 69 23.99 -3.80 8.11
C THR A 69 23.57 -5.13 7.47
N SER A 70 22.71 -5.88 8.16
CA SER A 70 22.06 -7.06 7.61
C SER A 70 20.66 -6.74 7.11
N ILE A 71 20.11 -7.54 6.19
CA ILE A 71 18.68 -7.41 5.83
C ILE A 71 17.80 -7.50 7.08
N GLY A 72 18.15 -8.37 8.03
CA GLY A 72 17.40 -8.53 9.26
C GLY A 72 17.36 -7.25 10.10
N ASP A 73 18.51 -6.63 10.32
CA ASP A 73 18.63 -5.41 11.13
C ASP A 73 18.00 -4.22 10.40
N PHE A 74 18.25 -4.09 9.10
CA PHE A 74 17.62 -3.05 8.29
C PHE A 74 16.09 -3.07 8.35
N LEU A 75 15.47 -4.25 8.31
CA LEU A 75 14.01 -4.36 8.41
C LEU A 75 13.49 -3.88 9.78
N LEU A 76 14.24 -4.11 10.85
CA LEU A 76 13.90 -3.61 12.19
C LEU A 76 14.07 -2.09 12.27
N ASP A 77 15.20 -1.59 11.79
CA ASP A 77 15.56 -0.17 11.84
C ASP A 77 14.64 0.70 10.99
N THR A 78 14.07 0.14 9.92
CA THR A 78 13.09 0.81 9.04
C THR A 78 11.64 0.62 9.47
N HIS A 79 11.40 0.05 10.66
CA HIS A 79 10.05 -0.23 11.18
C HIS A 79 9.20 -1.10 10.23
N THR A 80 9.82 -2.07 9.56
CA THR A 80 9.10 -2.94 8.62
C THR A 80 8.16 -3.89 9.36
N ASP A 81 6.85 -3.80 9.10
CA ASP A 81 5.86 -4.70 9.69
C ASP A 81 5.81 -6.07 9.01
N GLY A 82 6.00 -6.13 7.69
CA GLY A 82 5.93 -7.37 6.91
C GLY A 82 6.82 -7.34 5.67
N PHE A 83 7.59 -8.39 5.48
CA PHE A 83 8.50 -8.54 4.35
C PHE A 83 8.46 -9.98 3.83
N ILE A 84 8.41 -10.14 2.50
CA ILE A 84 8.38 -11.47 1.86
C ILE A 84 9.18 -11.44 0.55
N VAL A 85 9.98 -12.48 0.32
CA VAL A 85 10.75 -12.68 -0.91
C VAL A 85 10.31 -13.99 -1.55
N LEU A 86 9.86 -13.89 -2.80
CA LEU A 86 9.58 -15.04 -3.64
C LEU A 86 10.67 -15.18 -4.70
N HIS A 87 11.20 -16.38 -4.85
CA HIS A 87 12.09 -16.73 -5.95
C HIS A 87 11.48 -17.89 -6.73
N ARG A 88 11.20 -17.66 -8.02
CA ARG A 88 10.54 -18.63 -8.91
C ARG A 88 9.23 -19.20 -8.32
N GLY A 89 8.38 -18.33 -7.78
CA GLY A 89 7.09 -18.69 -7.19
C GLY A 89 7.15 -19.40 -5.84
N THR A 90 8.33 -19.54 -5.24
CA THR A 90 8.55 -20.16 -3.93
C THR A 90 8.97 -19.11 -2.91
N VAL A 91 8.36 -19.11 -1.72
CA VAL A 91 8.76 -18.25 -0.61
C VAL A 91 10.12 -18.69 -0.11
N VAL A 92 11.12 -17.82 -0.22
CA VAL A 92 12.50 -18.07 0.25
C VAL A 92 12.83 -17.32 1.53
N PHE A 93 12.07 -16.28 1.86
CA PHE A 93 12.19 -15.55 3.11
C PHE A 93 10.88 -14.82 3.40
N GLU A 94 10.44 -14.83 4.65
CA GLU A 94 9.32 -14.04 5.13
C GLU A 94 9.61 -13.61 6.57
N ARG A 95 9.24 -12.38 6.94
CA ARG A 95 9.39 -11.83 8.28
C ARG A 95 8.20 -10.93 8.58
N TYR A 96 7.67 -11.06 9.79
CA TYR A 96 6.52 -10.28 10.27
C TYR A 96 6.85 -9.78 11.67
N GLU A 97 6.66 -8.48 11.90
CA GLU A 97 7.04 -7.78 13.13
C GLU A 97 5.88 -6.93 13.65
N ASN A 98 6.09 -6.29 14.80
CA ASN A 98 5.18 -5.31 15.41
C ASN A 98 3.74 -5.81 15.64
N GLY A 99 3.51 -7.13 15.64
CA GLY A 99 2.18 -7.73 15.79
C GLY A 99 1.42 -7.93 14.47
N LEU A 100 2.07 -7.77 13.31
CA LEU A 100 1.54 -8.25 12.04
C LEU A 100 1.58 -9.78 12.00
N LEU A 101 0.50 -10.40 11.53
CA LEU A 101 0.44 -11.84 11.29
C LEU A 101 0.33 -12.09 9.78
N PRO A 102 0.69 -13.28 9.26
CA PRO A 102 0.68 -13.57 7.83
C PRO A 102 -0.69 -13.37 7.13
N HIS A 103 -1.78 -13.37 7.89
CA HIS A 103 -3.15 -13.21 7.39
C HIS A 103 -3.77 -11.84 7.70
N THR A 104 -3.06 -10.98 8.44
CA THR A 104 -3.57 -9.66 8.83
C THR A 104 -3.43 -8.70 7.65
N PRO A 105 -4.52 -8.07 7.18
CA PRO A 105 -4.43 -7.02 6.17
C PRO A 105 -3.61 -5.83 6.67
N HIS A 106 -2.72 -5.32 5.82
CA HIS A 106 -1.97 -4.10 6.06
C HIS A 106 -2.37 -3.05 5.02
N ILE A 107 -2.44 -1.78 5.41
CA ILE A 107 -2.67 -0.68 4.46
C ILE A 107 -1.54 -0.63 3.42
N LEU A 108 -1.90 -0.43 2.16
CA LEU A 108 -0.96 -0.45 1.03
C LEU A 108 -0.60 0.95 0.52
N PHE A 109 -1.27 1.99 1.01
CA PHE A 109 -1.16 3.36 0.49
C PHE A 109 -1.18 3.37 -1.05
N SER A 110 -0.24 4.07 -1.69
CA SER A 110 -0.17 4.24 -3.14
C SER A 110 0.13 2.96 -3.93
N VAL A 111 0.54 1.84 -3.29
CA VAL A 111 0.60 0.54 -4.00
C VAL A 111 -0.78 0.15 -4.55
N SER A 112 -1.86 0.62 -3.90
CA SER A 112 -3.24 0.42 -4.37
C SER A 112 -3.48 0.96 -5.79
N LYS A 113 -2.75 2.01 -6.21
CA LYS A 113 -2.88 2.59 -7.57
C LYS A 113 -2.49 1.58 -8.66
N SER A 114 -1.50 0.73 -8.39
CA SER A 114 -1.09 -0.34 -9.32
C SER A 114 -2.21 -1.37 -9.55
N LEU A 115 -3.02 -1.68 -8.53
CA LEU A 115 -4.18 -2.56 -8.70
C LEU A 115 -5.23 -1.93 -9.62
N THR A 116 -5.52 -0.64 -9.45
CA THR A 116 -6.40 0.10 -10.35
C THR A 116 -5.85 0.13 -11.78
N ALA A 117 -4.55 0.33 -11.96
CA ALA A 117 -3.90 0.34 -13.27
C ALA A 117 -3.97 -1.04 -13.97
N ILE A 118 -3.83 -2.14 -13.22
CA ILE A 118 -4.02 -3.50 -13.75
C ILE A 118 -5.45 -3.67 -14.28
N LEU A 119 -6.46 -3.24 -13.51
CA LEU A 119 -7.86 -3.31 -13.96
C LEU A 119 -8.11 -2.44 -15.20
N ALA A 120 -7.53 -1.24 -15.26
CA ALA A 120 -7.59 -0.39 -16.45
C ALA A 120 -6.98 -1.08 -17.68
N GLY A 121 -5.83 -1.75 -17.50
CA GLY A 121 -5.21 -2.55 -18.56
C GLY A 121 -6.11 -3.69 -19.06
N ILE A 122 -6.76 -4.42 -18.15
CA ILE A 122 -7.73 -5.48 -18.51
C ILE A 122 -8.93 -4.91 -19.26
N LEU A 123 -9.45 -3.75 -18.85
CA LEU A 123 -10.57 -3.09 -19.53
C LEU A 123 -10.17 -2.59 -20.92
N ALA A 124 -8.94 -2.11 -21.07
CA ALA A 124 -8.41 -1.68 -22.36
C ALA A 124 -8.23 -2.84 -23.33
N ASP A 125 -7.67 -3.96 -22.87
CA ASP A 125 -7.57 -5.20 -23.66
C ASP A 125 -8.94 -5.69 -24.14
N LYS A 126 -9.97 -5.55 -23.29
CA LYS A 126 -11.37 -5.88 -23.64
C LYS A 126 -12.06 -4.85 -24.54
N GLY A 127 -11.42 -3.74 -24.88
CA GLY A 127 -12.03 -2.64 -25.64
C GLY A 127 -13.11 -1.86 -24.88
N LEU A 128 -13.17 -1.99 -23.55
CA LEU A 128 -14.13 -1.29 -22.69
C LEU A 128 -13.60 0.06 -22.18
N LEU A 129 -12.28 0.26 -22.25
CA LEU A 129 -11.60 1.49 -21.87
C LEU A 129 -10.57 1.83 -22.95
N ASP A 130 -10.69 2.97 -23.62
CA ASP A 130 -9.73 3.42 -24.61
C ASP A 130 -8.74 4.42 -23.95
N PRO A 131 -7.43 4.09 -23.88
CA PRO A 131 -6.42 5.00 -23.35
C PRO A 131 -6.34 6.35 -24.09
N GLY A 132 -6.72 6.38 -25.38
CA GLY A 132 -6.73 7.60 -26.19
C GLY A 132 -7.95 8.48 -25.98
N SER A 133 -9.03 7.94 -25.39
CA SER A 133 -10.25 8.69 -25.11
C SER A 133 -10.06 9.64 -23.94
N THR A 134 -10.79 10.77 -23.98
CA THR A 134 -10.78 11.75 -22.90
C THR A 134 -11.44 11.19 -21.65
N ILE A 135 -11.04 11.64 -20.47
CA ILE A 135 -11.69 11.23 -19.21
C ILE A 135 -13.17 11.64 -19.22
N ALA A 136 -13.47 12.82 -19.78
CA ALA A 136 -14.83 13.34 -19.92
C ALA A 136 -15.74 12.48 -20.82
N HIS A 137 -15.19 11.59 -21.65
CA HIS A 137 -15.99 10.59 -22.37
C HIS A 137 -16.63 9.58 -21.41
N TYR A 138 -15.92 9.21 -20.34
CA TYR A 138 -16.37 8.24 -19.34
C TYR A 138 -17.03 8.88 -18.12
N ILE A 139 -16.56 10.07 -17.73
CA ILE A 139 -17.01 10.80 -16.55
C ILE A 139 -17.30 12.25 -16.96
N PRO A 140 -18.49 12.53 -17.54
CA PRO A 140 -18.81 13.85 -18.08
C PRO A 140 -18.68 14.99 -17.06
N GLU A 141 -18.84 14.70 -15.78
CA GLU A 141 -18.79 15.66 -14.67
C GLU A 141 -17.42 16.32 -14.50
N VAL A 142 -16.34 15.71 -15.03
CA VAL A 142 -14.99 16.29 -14.92
C VAL A 142 -14.64 17.27 -16.05
N ALA A 143 -15.55 17.51 -17.00
CA ALA A 143 -15.30 18.32 -18.19
C ALA A 143 -14.83 19.75 -17.88
N ASP A 144 -15.27 20.32 -16.76
CA ASP A 144 -14.94 21.68 -16.30
C ASP A 144 -13.87 21.70 -15.18
N SER A 145 -13.09 20.62 -15.03
CA SER A 145 -12.05 20.47 -14.01
C SER A 145 -10.64 20.49 -14.59
N ALA A 146 -9.61 20.32 -13.76
CA ALA A 146 -8.21 20.12 -14.19
C ALA A 146 -8.04 18.91 -15.13
N TYR A 147 -9.01 18.00 -15.18
CA TYR A 147 -9.03 16.84 -16.08
C TYR A 147 -9.64 17.15 -17.47
N SER A 148 -10.02 18.40 -17.73
CA SER A 148 -10.54 18.82 -19.03
C SER A 148 -9.54 18.53 -20.14
N GLY A 149 -9.97 17.79 -21.16
CA GLY A 149 -9.11 17.39 -22.29
C GLY A 149 -8.03 16.36 -21.96
N ALA A 150 -7.86 15.95 -20.70
CA ALA A 150 -6.94 14.86 -20.36
C ALA A 150 -7.49 13.52 -20.85
N THR A 151 -6.60 12.67 -21.35
CA THR A 151 -6.92 11.31 -21.79
C THR A 151 -6.79 10.34 -20.62
N VAL A 152 -7.37 9.14 -20.78
CA VAL A 152 -7.13 8.03 -19.85
C VAL A 152 -5.64 7.73 -19.74
N ARG A 153 -4.88 7.82 -20.85
CA ARG A 153 -3.41 7.67 -20.84
C ARG A 153 -2.72 8.70 -19.94
N HIS A 154 -3.12 9.97 -20.00
CA HIS A 154 -2.53 10.99 -19.12
C HIS A 154 -2.75 10.69 -17.63
N LEU A 155 -3.88 10.11 -17.24
CA LEU A 155 -4.10 9.68 -15.85
C LEU A 155 -3.19 8.52 -15.46
N LEU A 156 -3.11 7.50 -16.31
CA LEU A 156 -2.30 6.30 -16.04
C LEU A 156 -0.81 6.63 -15.91
N ASP A 157 -0.36 7.63 -16.65
CA ASP A 157 1.04 8.06 -16.70
C ASP A 157 1.33 9.22 -15.74
N MET A 158 0.34 9.68 -14.96
CA MET A 158 0.46 10.80 -14.02
C MET A 158 0.93 12.11 -14.67
N THR A 159 0.46 12.42 -15.88
CA THR A 159 0.90 13.61 -16.66
C THR A 159 -0.18 14.68 -16.79
N VAL A 160 -1.15 14.71 -15.87
CA VAL A 160 -2.15 15.79 -15.79
C VAL A 160 -1.65 16.84 -14.79
N GLY A 161 -1.57 18.09 -15.22
CA GLY A 161 -1.24 19.20 -14.33
C GLY A 161 -2.42 19.53 -13.42
N VAL A 162 -2.30 19.21 -12.14
CA VAL A 162 -3.29 19.55 -11.10
C VAL A 162 -2.59 20.39 -10.05
N LEU A 163 -3.17 21.54 -9.69
CA LEU A 163 -2.75 22.28 -8.50
C LEU A 163 -3.29 21.53 -7.28
N PHE A 164 -2.44 20.70 -6.68
CA PHE A 164 -2.75 19.86 -5.53
C PHE A 164 -1.62 19.99 -4.52
N ASP A 165 -1.97 20.24 -3.26
CA ASP A 165 -1.02 20.25 -2.15
C ASP A 165 -0.90 18.81 -1.63
N GLU A 166 0.31 18.24 -1.74
CA GLU A 166 0.61 16.86 -1.34
C GLU A 166 1.35 16.84 0.01
N ASP A 167 1.02 17.77 0.90
CA ASP A 167 1.48 17.77 2.28
C ASP A 167 0.63 16.82 3.14
N TYR A 168 1.21 15.67 3.48
CA TYR A 168 0.57 14.66 4.32
C TYR A 168 0.74 14.91 5.82
N GLU A 169 1.57 15.88 6.21
CA GLU A 169 1.85 16.25 7.60
C GLU A 169 1.07 17.49 8.05
N ASN A 170 0.63 18.30 7.09
CA ASN A 170 -0.12 19.53 7.32
C ASN A 170 -1.63 19.29 7.14
N GLU A 171 -2.24 18.70 8.15
CA GLU A 171 -3.70 18.65 8.28
C GLU A 171 -4.21 20.01 8.76
N THR A 172 -4.25 21.01 7.87
CA THR A 172 -5.00 22.26 8.13
C THR A 172 -6.48 22.10 7.87
#